data_AF-A0A6M2A508-F1
#
_entry.id   AF-A0A6M2A508-F1
#
_cell.length_a   1.000
_cell.length_b   1.000
_cell.length_c   1.000
_cell.angle_alpha   90.00
_cell.angle_beta   90.00
_cell.angle_gamma   90.00
#
_symmetry.space_group_name_H-M   'P 1'
#
loop_
_entity.id
_entity.type
_entity.pdbx_description
1 polymer ?
#
loop_
_entity_poly.entity_id
_entity_poly.type
_entity_poly.pdbx_seq_one_letter_code
_entity_poly.pdbx_strand_id
1 'polypeptide(L)' 'MGFAQGNNVGLREGLKSDADLFLLLNNDTIVAPNFLEEFNKAAKEHPEVGAFGAKIYFYDEPATIWYAGGSVDPRTGR' A
#
# COMPACT_ATOMS: atom_id res chain seq x y z
N MET A 1 15.86 -11.22 7.53
CA MET A 1 15.39 -9.84 7.72
C MET A 1 13.89 -9.89 7.90
N GLY A 2 13.32 -9.11 8.81
CA GLY A 2 11.86 -9.05 8.99
C GLY A 2 11.19 -8.16 7.93
N PHE A 3 9.85 -8.22 7.85
CA PHE A 3 9.03 -7.48 6.88
C PHE A 3 9.38 -5.98 6.82
N ALA A 4 9.33 -5.29 7.97
CA ALA A 4 9.60 -3.86 8.05
C ALA A 4 11.03 -3.50 7.60
N GLN A 5 12.01 -4.34 7.92
CA GLN A 5 13.40 -4.09 7.53
C GLN A 5 13.59 -4.20 6.02
N GLY A 6 12.96 -5.18 5.37
CA GLY A 6 13.02 -5.35 3.92
C GLY A 6 12.44 -4.13 3.19
N ASN A 7 11.24 -3.70 3.57
CA ASN A 7 10.60 -2.52 3.00
C ASN A 7 11.44 -1.25 3.19
N ASN A 8 12.02 -1.04 4.37
CA ASN A 8 12.86 0.13 4.64
C ASN A 8 14.13 0.16 3.78
N VAL A 9 14.74 -0.99 3.49
CA VAL A 9 15.88 -1.06 2.58
C VAL A 9 15.46 -0.70 1.16
N GLY A 10 14.34 -1.27 0.68
CA GLY A 10 13.79 -0.96 -0.64
C GLY A 10 13.44 0.52 -0.80
N LEU A 11 12.78 1.12 0.19
CA LEU A 11 12.44 2.54 0.19
C LEU A 11 13.68 3.44 0.16
N ARG A 12 14.72 3.13 0.94
CA ARG A 12 15.98 3.90 0.90
C ARG A 12 16.64 3.89 -0.46
N GLU A 13 16.55 2.77 -1.19
CA GLU A 13 17.04 2.69 -2.56
C GLU A 13 16.13 3.46 -3.52
N GLY A 14 14.82 3.28 -3.40
CA GLY A 14 13.82 3.97 -4.23
C GLY A 14 13.90 5.49 -4.11
N LEU A 15 14.19 6.03 -2.92
CA LEU A 15 14.36 7.47 -2.69
C LEU A 15 15.52 8.11 -3.48
N LYS A 16 16.39 7.30 -4.12
CA LYS A 16 17.42 7.80 -5.04
C LYS A 16 16.90 8.03 -6.46
N SER A 17 15.65 7.65 -6.74
CA SER A 17 14.96 7.87 -8.02
C SER A 17 14.02 9.08 -7.93
N ASP A 18 13.60 9.59 -9.09
CA ASP A 18 12.61 10.68 -9.19
C ASP A 18 11.15 10.15 -9.16
N ALA A 19 10.89 9.06 -8.44
CA ALA A 19 9.56 8.48 -8.35
C ALA A 19 8.65 9.30 -7.41
N ASP A 20 7.44 9.59 -7.87
CA ASP A 20 6.42 10.30 -7.06
C ASP A 20 5.79 9.42 -5.98
N LEU A 21 5.74 8.11 -6.22
CA LEU A 21 5.08 7.13 -5.36
C LEU A 21 5.92 5.86 -5.22
N PHE A 22 5.90 5.27 -4.02
CA PHE A 22 6.49 3.97 -3.73
C PHE A 22 5.41 2.97 -3.36
N LEU A 23 5.40 1.80 -4.01
CA LEU A 23 4.47 0.72 -3.71
C LEU A 23 5.18 -0.39 -2.91
N LEU A 24 4.65 -0.69 -1.73
CA LEU A 24 5.01 -1.87 -0.96
C LEU A 24 4.00 -2.98 -1.28
N LEU A 25 4.45 -4.01 -2.01
CA LEU A 25 3.61 -5.12 -2.44
C LEU A 25 4.21 -6.45 -2.00
N ASN A 26 3.42 -7.32 -1.40
CA ASN A 26 3.87 -8.66 -1.07
C ASN A 26 4.00 -9.50 -2.34
N ASN A 27 4.99 -10.38 -2.39
CA ASN A 27 5.30 -11.22 -3.56
C ASN A 27 4.29 -12.34 -3.82
N ASP A 28 3.36 -12.58 -2.91
CA ASP A 28 2.30 -13.59 -2.96
C ASP A 28 0.91 -12.97 -3.20
N THR A 29 0.86 -11.76 -3.76
CA THR A 29 -0.40 -11.06 -4.06
C THR A 29 -0.72 -11.03 -5.54
N ILE A 30 -2.01 -11.13 -5.86
CA ILE A 30 -2.54 -10.75 -7.17
C ILE A 30 -3.24 -9.39 -7.06
N VAL A 31 -3.16 -8.59 -8.11
CA VAL A 31 -3.77 -7.26 -8.17
C VAL A 31 -4.77 -7.16 -9.31
N ALA A 32 -5.75 -6.27 -9.18
CA ALA A 32 -6.65 -5.96 -10.27
C ALA A 32 -5.88 -5.33 -11.45
N PRO A 33 -6.32 -5.51 -12.70
CA PRO A 33 -5.63 -4.94 -13.86
C PRO A 33 -5.45 -3.42 -13.81
N ASN A 34 -6.40 -2.69 -13.23
CA ASN A 34 -6.38 -1.23 -13.08
C ASN A 34 -5.75 -0.76 -11.75
N PHE A 35 -5.12 -1.65 -10.97
CA PHE A 35 -4.66 -1.36 -9.61
C PHE A 35 -3.76 -0.10 -9.53
N LEU A 36 -2.74 0.00 -10.37
CA LEU A 36 -1.82 1.16 -10.37
C LEU A 36 -2.50 2.44 -10.85
N GLU A 37 -3.46 2.34 -11.78
CA GLU A 37 -4.20 3.51 -12.29
C GLU A 37 -5.04 4.14 -11.19
N GLU A 38 -5.73 3.32 -10.38
CA GLU A 38 -6.54 3.81 -9.25
C GLU A 38 -5.68 4.48 -8.18
N PHE A 39 -4.49 3.94 -7.86
CA PHE A 39 -3.57 4.61 -6.94
C PHE A 39 -3.08 5.95 -7.47
N ASN A 40 -2.69 6.01 -8.74
CA ASN A 40 -2.23 7.24 -9.37
C ASN A 40 -3.35 8.29 -9.39
N LYS A 41 -4.59 7.86 -9.69
CA LYS A 41 -5.77 8.72 -9.63
C LYS A 41 -6.00 9.26 -8.20
N ALA A 42 -6.01 8.39 -7.20
CA ALA A 42 -6.21 8.78 -5.80
C ALA A 42 -5.13 9.76 -5.31
N ALA A 43 -3.85 9.53 -5.66
CA ALA A 43 -2.76 10.42 -5.31
C ALA A 43 -2.88 11.82 -5.94
N LYS A 44 -3.42 11.91 -7.16
CA LYS A 44 -3.68 13.19 -7.83
C LYS A 44 -4.90 13.92 -7.26
N GLU A 45 -5.94 13.18 -6.88
CA GLU A 45 -7.17 13.74 -6.29
C GLU A 45 -6.95 14.21 -4.84
N HIS A 46 -6.00 13.58 -4.12
CA HIS A 46 -5.70 13.83 -2.71
C HIS A 46 -4.20 14.09 -2.48
N PRO A 47 -3.62 15.18 -3.01
CA PRO A 47 -2.19 15.47 -2.90
C PRO A 47 -1.73 15.72 -1.45
N GLU A 48 -2.64 15.96 -0.52
CA GLU A 48 -2.36 16.12 0.92
C GLU A 48 -2.10 14.81 1.66
N VAL A 49 -2.44 13.66 1.07
CA VAL A 49 -2.36 12.34 1.71
C VAL A 49 -0.99 11.70 1.46
N GLY A 50 -0.31 11.28 2.54
CA GLY A 50 1.04 10.72 2.48
C GLY A 50 1.12 9.19 2.30
N ALA A 51 0.01 8.47 2.44
CA ALA A 51 -0.03 7.02 2.28
C ALA A 51 -1.41 6.56 1.83
N PHE A 52 -1.43 5.61 0.89
CA PHE A 52 -2.65 5.06 0.32
C PHE A 52 -2.66 3.54 0.50
N GLY A 53 -3.86 2.97 0.65
CA GLY A 53 -4.05 1.53 0.77
C GLY A 53 -5.25 1.07 -0.05
N ALA A 54 -5.16 -0.12 -0.64
CA ALA A 54 -6.27 -0.76 -1.31
C ALA A 54 -7.09 -1.60 -0.32
N LYS A 55 -8.35 -1.86 -0.67
CA LYS A 55 -9.08 -2.99 -0.10
C LYS A 55 -8.36 -4.28 -0.48
N ILE A 56 -8.35 -5.24 0.43
CA ILE A 56 -7.78 -6.56 0.20
C ILE A 56 -8.90 -7.58 0.36
N TYR A 57 -8.96 -8.53 -0.56
CA TYR A 57 -9.91 -9.64 -0.57
C TYR A 57 -9.17 -10.94 -0.29
N PHE A 58 -9.88 -11.95 0.20
CA PHE A 58 -9.30 -13.29 0.33
C PHE A 58 -8.99 -13.86 -1.06
N TYR A 59 -7.84 -14.52 -1.20
CA TYR A 59 -7.41 -15.10 -2.47
C TYR A 59 -8.37 -16.22 -2.94
N ASP A 60 -8.71 -17.14 -2.04
CA ASP A 60 -9.60 -18.28 -2.34
C ASP A 60 -11.09 -17.89 -2.38
N GLU A 61 -11.44 -16.74 -1.79
CA GLU A 61 -12.80 -16.20 -1.72
C GLU A 61 -12.81 -14.72 -2.12
N PRO A 62 -12.62 -14.39 -3.41
CA PRO A 62 -12.40 -13.00 -3.87
C PRO A 62 -13.63 -12.09 -3.72
N ALA A 63 -14.80 -12.63 -3.38
CA ALA A 63 -15.97 -11.84 -3.02
C ALA A 63 -15.95 -11.37 -1.55
N THR A 64 -15.06 -11.92 -0.73
CA THR A 64 -14.97 -11.64 0.70
C THR A 64 -13.84 -10.66 0.99
N ILE A 65 -14.17 -9.53 1.62
CA ILE A 65 -13.21 -8.51 2.02
C ILE A 65 -12.43 -9.01 3.25
N TRP A 66 -11.10 -9.01 3.15
CA TRP A 66 -10.18 -9.24 4.27
C TRP A 66 -9.84 -7.94 5.00
N TYR A 67 -9.61 -6.86 4.25
CA TYR A 67 -9.25 -5.54 4.80
C TYR A 67 -9.85 -4.41 3.98
N ALA A 68 -10.39 -3.38 4.65
CA ALA A 68 -10.95 -2.19 4.02
C ALA A 68 -10.58 -0.88 4.74
N GLY A 69 -9.53 -0.89 5.55
CA GLY A 69 -9.08 0.25 6.35
C GLY A 69 -9.02 -0.05 7.84
N GLY A 70 -8.45 0.88 8.60
CA GLY A 70 -8.34 0.82 10.05
C GLY A 70 -8.09 2.20 10.66
N SER A 71 -8.32 2.31 11.96
CA SER A 71 -7.99 3.50 12.74
C SER A 71 -6.88 3.18 13.72
N VAL A 72 -6.02 4.16 14.02
CA VAL A 72 -5.00 4.04 15.06
C VAL A 72 -5.24 5.12 16.11
N ASP A 73 -5.30 4.74 17.38
CA ASP A 73 -5.21 5.68 18.49
C ASP A 73 -3.75 6.14 18.61
N PRO A 74 -3.45 7.42 18.30
CA PRO A 74 -2.08 7.90 18.28
C PRO A 74 -1.39 7.88 19.66
N ARG A 75 -2.16 7.74 20.76
CA ARG A 75 -1.61 7.67 22.12
C ARG A 75 -1.11 6.28 22.47
N THR A 76 -1.74 5.25 21.90
CA THR A 76 -1.47 3.85 22.26
C THR A 76 -0.87 3.04 21.11
N GLY A 77 -0.94 3.56 19.88
CA GLY A 77 -0.50 2.87 18.66
C GLY A 77 -1.37 1.67 18.30
N ARG A 78 -2.59 1.59 18.84
CA ARG A 78 -3.56 0.50 18.60
C ARG A 78 -4.63 0.90 17.59
#